data_AF-T0LSS0-F1
#
_entry.id   AF-T0LSS0-F1
#
_cell.length_a   1.000
_cell.length_b   1.000
_cell.length_c   1.000
_cell.angle_alpha   90.00
_cell.angle_beta   90.00
_cell.angle_gamma   90.00
#
_symmetry.space_group_name_H-M   'P 1'
#
loop_
_entity.id
_entity.type
_entity.pdbx_description
1 polymer ?
#
loop_
_entity_poly.entity_id
_entity_poly.type
_entity_poly.pdbx_seq_one_letter_code
_entity_poly.pdbx_strand_id
1 'polypeptide(L)'
;MRKAINILQAVKLSGKITATTIYEISGEINRDEYKNLINMAIEGNFNDARNYLDKMLIEYGLSGIDIIKGMHSSIRSEQIAYKQKLEIIMALAEAEFRIVEGGTDNIQMDALLAKLSYIGSEIN
;
A
#
# COMPACT_ATOMS: atom_id res chain seq x y z
N MET A 1 -9.23 20.06 -6.85
CA MET A 1 -10.22 20.40 -7.90
C MET A 1 -9.82 19.96 -9.31
N ARG A 2 -8.56 20.07 -9.74
CA ARG A 2 -8.13 19.68 -11.12
C ARG A 2 -8.23 18.17 -11.41
N LYS A 3 -7.86 17.31 -10.44
CA LYS A 3 -7.90 15.83 -10.56
C LYS A 3 -9.32 15.29 -10.83
N ALA A 4 -10.32 15.80 -10.11
CA ALA A 4 -11.72 15.38 -10.24
C ALA A 4 -12.32 15.72 -11.61
N ILE A 5 -11.97 16.88 -12.18
CA ILE A 5 -12.45 17.31 -13.51
C ILE A 5 -11.83 16.44 -14.61
N ASN A 6 -10.53 16.15 -14.50
CA ASN A 6 -9.84 15.31 -15.47
C ASN A 6 -10.39 13.87 -15.49
N ILE A 7 -10.66 13.31 -14.30
CA ILE A 7 -11.28 11.99 -14.17
C ILE A 7 -12.68 12.00 -14.80
N LEU A 8 -13.50 13.01 -14.52
CA LEU A 8 -14.86 13.11 -15.08
C LEU A 8 -14.86 13.28 -16.61
N GLN A 9 -13.89 14.00 -17.16
CA GLN A 9 -13.73 14.17 -18.61
C GLN A 9 -13.31 12.85 -19.30
N ALA A 10 -12.41 12.09 -18.69
CA ALA A 10 -12.05 10.75 -19.19
C ALA A 10 -13.23 9.77 -19.11
N VAL A 11 -14.05 9.87 -18.05
CA VAL A 11 -15.28 9.06 -17.85
C VAL A 11 -16.32 9.31 -18.94
N LYS A 12 -16.46 10.54 -19.44
CA LYS A 12 -17.41 10.87 -20.52
C LYS A 12 -17.02 10.22 -21.86
N LEU A 13 -15.75 9.89 -22.07
CA LEU A 13 -15.23 9.34 -23.32
C LEU A 13 -15.30 7.79 -23.39
N SER A 14 -15.33 7.06 -22.26
CA SER A 14 -15.20 5.59 -22.25
C SER A 14 -16.52 4.80 -22.17
N GLY A 15 -17.66 5.43 -21.87
CA GLY A 15 -19.00 4.87 -22.09
C GLY A 15 -19.48 3.70 -21.21
N LYS A 16 -18.62 3.07 -20.40
CA LYS A 16 -19.02 2.08 -19.38
C LYS A 16 -18.18 2.27 -18.11
N ILE A 17 -18.86 2.35 -16.96
CA ILE A 17 -18.23 2.55 -15.66
C ILE A 17 -18.29 1.23 -14.88
N THR A 18 -17.11 0.68 -14.61
CA THR A 18 -16.88 -0.30 -13.55
C THR A 18 -15.87 0.33 -12.59
N ALA A 19 -15.89 0.00 -11.29
CA ALA A 19 -14.95 0.58 -10.31
C ALA A 19 -13.49 0.45 -10.79
N THR A 20 -13.16 -0.70 -11.37
CA THR A 20 -11.90 -1.00 -12.07
C THR A 20 -11.50 0.06 -13.11
N THR A 21 -12.41 0.52 -13.95
CA THR A 21 -12.12 1.51 -15.00
C THR A 21 -11.79 2.90 -14.44
N ILE A 22 -12.37 3.28 -13.29
CA ILE A 22 -12.03 4.55 -12.63
C ILE A 22 -10.63 4.47 -12.01
N TYR A 23 -10.28 3.32 -11.42
CA TYR A 23 -8.97 3.06 -10.80
C TYR A 23 -7.83 3.02 -11.82
N GLU A 24 -8.05 2.39 -12.98
CA GLU A 24 -7.10 2.37 -14.11
C GLU A 24 -6.84 3.79 -14.66
N ILE A 25 -7.85 4.65 -14.66
CA ILE A 25 -7.75 6.02 -15.18
C ILE A 25 -7.18 6.99 -14.12
N SER A 26 -7.41 6.76 -12.83
CA SER A 26 -6.93 7.62 -11.75
C SER A 26 -5.56 7.22 -11.20
N GLY A 27 -5.07 6.02 -11.54
CA GLY A 27 -3.88 5.41 -10.92
C GLY A 27 -4.08 5.13 -9.42
N GLU A 28 -5.32 5.00 -8.96
CA GLU A 28 -5.62 4.74 -7.55
C GLU A 28 -5.84 3.24 -7.35
N ILE A 29 -4.96 2.62 -6.58
CA ILE A 29 -5.09 1.21 -6.20
C ILE A 29 -6.29 1.01 -5.26
N ASN A 30 -7.00 -0.13 -5.41
CA ASN A 30 -8.09 -0.50 -4.52
C ASN A 30 -7.56 -0.73 -3.08
N ARG A 31 -8.31 -0.29 -2.07
CA ARG A 31 -7.96 -0.51 -0.64
C ARG A 31 -7.70 -1.98 -0.32
N ASP A 32 -8.42 -2.88 -0.99
CA ASP A 32 -8.28 -4.33 -0.80
C ASP A 32 -6.86 -4.83 -1.16
N GLU A 33 -6.19 -4.20 -2.12
CA GLU A 33 -4.81 -4.55 -2.49
C GLU A 33 -3.83 -4.23 -1.36
N TYR A 34 -3.96 -3.05 -0.73
CA TYR A 34 -3.13 -2.70 0.42
C TYR A 34 -3.40 -3.60 1.62
N LYS A 35 -4.66 -4.02 1.83
CA LYS A 35 -5.00 -5.01 2.86
C LYS A 35 -4.32 -6.34 2.60
N ASN A 36 -4.39 -6.83 1.37
CA ASN A 36 -3.77 -8.09 0.97
C ASN A 36 -2.25 -8.04 1.20
N LEU A 37 -1.58 -6.95 0.80
CA LEU A 37 -0.15 -6.78 1.05
C LEU A 37 0.19 -6.84 2.54
N ILE A 38 -0.56 -6.12 3.38
CA ILE A 38 -0.34 -6.10 4.82
C ILE A 38 -0.57 -7.49 5.43
N ASN A 39 -1.64 -8.17 5.04
CA ASN A 39 -1.97 -9.50 5.56
C ASN A 39 -0.91 -10.54 5.16
N MET A 40 -0.49 -10.57 3.89
CA MET A 40 0.59 -11.45 3.43
C MET A 40 1.88 -11.21 4.22
N ALA A 41 2.21 -9.95 4.49
CA ALA A 41 3.39 -9.60 5.27
C ALA A 41 3.26 -10.08 6.72
N ILE A 42 2.13 -9.84 7.39
CA ILE A 42 1.88 -10.25 8.78
C ILE A 42 1.86 -11.77 8.94
N GLU A 43 1.29 -12.49 7.97
CA GLU A 43 1.25 -13.96 7.96
C GLU A 43 2.63 -14.61 7.76
N GLY A 44 3.67 -13.82 7.45
CA GLY A 44 5.02 -14.31 7.22
C GLY A 44 5.27 -14.81 5.80
N ASN A 45 4.33 -14.59 4.88
CA ASN A 45 4.46 -14.91 3.47
C ASN A 45 5.32 -13.83 2.76
N PHE A 46 6.57 -13.66 3.21
CA PHE A 46 7.45 -12.55 2.79
C PHE A 46 7.69 -12.54 1.28
N ASN A 47 7.96 -13.70 0.68
CA ASN A 47 8.21 -13.79 -0.77
C ASN A 47 6.97 -13.38 -1.59
N ASP A 48 5.77 -13.77 -1.13
CA ASP A 48 4.53 -13.41 -1.81
C ASP A 48 4.22 -11.92 -1.63
N ALA A 49 4.41 -11.38 -0.43
CA ALA A 49 4.28 -9.96 -0.16
C ALA A 49 5.26 -9.12 -1.00
N ARG A 50 6.51 -9.57 -1.13
CA ARG A 50 7.53 -8.92 -1.98
C ARG A 50 7.14 -8.95 -3.45
N ASN A 51 6.72 -10.10 -3.97
CA ASN A 51 6.27 -10.22 -5.35
C ASN A 51 5.07 -9.29 -5.62
N TYR A 52 4.16 -9.16 -4.65
CA TYR A 52 3.03 -8.25 -4.77
C TYR A 52 3.44 -6.79 -4.73
N LEU A 53 4.37 -6.42 -3.83
CA LEU A 53 4.98 -5.10 -3.79
C LEU A 53 5.67 -4.74 -5.11
N ASP A 54 6.43 -5.67 -5.69
CA ASP A 54 7.11 -5.46 -6.98
C ASP A 54 6.11 -5.16 -8.10
N LYS A 55 4.94 -5.81 -8.11
CA LYS A 55 3.85 -5.46 -9.03
C LYS A 55 3.36 -4.03 -8.82
N MET A 56 3.17 -3.61 -7.58
CA MET A 56 2.71 -2.24 -7.27
C MET A 56 3.73 -1.18 -7.68
N LEU A 57 5.02 -1.45 -7.50
CA LEU A 57 6.09 -0.53 -7.88
C LEU A 57 6.31 -0.49 -9.41
N ILE A 58 6.31 -1.65 -10.07
CA ILE A 58 6.72 -1.78 -11.48
C ILE A 58 5.52 -1.69 -12.43
N GLU A 59 4.49 -2.51 -12.20
CA GLU A 59 3.33 -2.58 -13.11
C GLU A 59 2.40 -1.39 -12.92
N TYR A 60 2.13 -1.01 -11.67
CA TYR A 60 1.26 0.13 -11.36
C TYR A 60 2.01 1.46 -11.28
N GLY A 61 3.35 1.43 -11.26
CA GLY A 61 4.19 2.61 -11.28
C GLY A 61 4.08 3.49 -10.02
N LEU A 62 3.69 2.90 -8.88
CA LEU A 62 3.56 3.66 -7.64
C LEU A 62 4.92 3.96 -7.01
N SER A 63 5.03 5.10 -6.33
CA SER A 63 6.16 5.37 -5.45
C SER A 63 6.03 4.59 -4.13
N GLY A 64 7.15 4.31 -3.46
CA GLY A 64 7.11 3.69 -2.13
C GLY A 64 6.32 4.53 -1.12
N ILE A 65 6.41 5.86 -1.22
CA ILE A 65 5.64 6.81 -0.40
C ILE A 65 4.13 6.65 -0.63
N ASP A 66 3.69 6.52 -1.89
CA ASP A 66 2.27 6.35 -2.20
C ASP A 66 1.74 5.02 -1.65
N ILE A 67 2.54 3.95 -1.74
CA ILE A 67 2.21 2.65 -1.16
C ILE A 67 2.08 2.74 0.36
N ILE A 68 3.05 3.38 1.05
CA ILE A 68 3.01 3.56 2.51
C ILE A 68 1.76 4.33 2.93
N LYS A 69 1.40 5.41 2.22
CA LYS A 69 0.17 6.16 2.49
C LYS A 69 -1.08 5.32 2.29
N GLY A 70 -1.11 4.49 1.24
CA GLY A 70 -2.18 3.52 1.00
C GLY A 70 -2.33 2.51 2.13
N MET A 71 -1.22 1.91 2.55
CA MET A 71 -1.15 0.98 3.68
C MET A 71 -1.63 1.62 4.99
N HIS A 72 -1.16 2.83 5.30
CA HIS A 72 -1.55 3.56 6.50
C HIS A 72 -3.05 3.92 6.52
N SER A 73 -3.61 4.30 5.37
CA SER A 73 -5.05 4.52 5.24
C SER A 73 -5.85 3.23 5.47
N SER A 74 -5.36 2.11 4.92
CA SER A 74 -6.00 0.80 5.03
C SER A 74 -6.03 0.28 6.48
N ILE A 75 -4.89 0.30 7.17
CA ILE A 75 -4.74 -0.26 8.52
C ILE A 75 -5.59 0.46 9.58
N ARG A 76 -5.83 1.77 9.39
CA ARG A 76 -6.72 2.53 10.28
C ARG A 76 -8.14 1.96 10.32
N SER A 77 -8.62 1.45 9.19
CA SER A 77 -9.96 0.86 9.05
C SER A 77 -10.03 -0.62 9.39
N GLU A 78 -8.89 -1.27 9.62
CA GLU A 78 -8.81 -2.73 9.80
C GLU A 78 -9.10 -3.16 11.25
N GLN A 79 -9.69 -4.34 11.41
CA GLN A 79 -10.04 -4.91 12.72
C GLN A 79 -8.97 -5.90 13.20
N ILE A 80 -7.78 -5.38 13.53
CA ILE A 80 -6.67 -6.16 14.13
C ILE A 80 -6.46 -5.79 15.60
N ALA A 81 -5.67 -6.61 16.32
CA ALA A 81 -5.31 -6.36 17.71
C ALA A 81 -4.70 -4.96 17.90
N TYR A 82 -5.09 -4.26 18.98
CA TYR A 82 -4.70 -2.87 19.20
C TYR A 82 -3.19 -2.68 19.24
N LYS A 83 -2.47 -3.55 19.97
CA LYS A 83 -1.00 -3.51 20.05
C LYS A 83 -0.36 -3.68 18.68
N GLN A 84 -0.82 -4.67 17.91
CA GLN A 84 -0.36 -4.92 16.54
C GLN A 84 -0.57 -3.70 15.64
N LYS A 85 -1.75 -3.08 15.70
CA LYS A 85 -2.06 -1.86 14.93
C LYS A 85 -1.08 -0.73 15.22
N LEU A 86 -0.76 -0.49 16.50
CA LEU A 86 0.19 0.55 16.89
C LEU A 86 1.59 0.28 16.32
N GLU A 87 2.08 -0.95 16.44
CA GLU A 87 3.41 -1.33 15.94
C GLU A 87 3.51 -1.19 14.40
N ILE A 88 2.45 -1.56 13.68
CA ILE A 88 2.38 -1.39 12.22
C ILE A 88 2.41 0.10 11.83
N ILE A 89 1.64 0.94 12.51
CA ILE A 89 1.62 2.39 12.24
C ILE A 89 3.00 3.01 12.48
N MET A 90 3.69 2.61 13.56
CA MET A 90 5.05 3.07 13.84
C MET A 90 6.04 2.62 12.76
N ALA A 91 5.96 1.37 12.31
CA ALA A 91 6.81 0.85 11.24
C ALA A 91 6.60 1.60 9.91
N LEU A 92 5.35 1.90 9.57
CA LEU A 92 5.02 2.69 8.38
C LEU A 92 5.59 4.11 8.44
N ALA A 93 5.47 4.78 9.59
CA ALA A 93 6.01 6.13 9.79
C ALA A 93 7.54 6.16 9.68
N GLU A 94 8.22 5.15 10.24
CA GLU A 94 9.68 5.04 10.14
C GLU A 94 10.14 4.80 8.70
N ALA A 95 9.44 3.95 7.95
CA ALA A 95 9.73 3.71 6.54
C ALA A 95 9.51 4.98 5.70
N GLU A 96 8.42 5.72 5.92
CA GLU A 96 8.16 7.00 5.24
C GLU A 96 9.29 7.99 5.51
N PHE A 97 9.70 8.15 6.77
CA PHE A 97 10.78 9.04 7.17
C PHE A 97 12.09 8.68 6.44
N ARG A 98 12.48 7.40 6.43
CA ARG A 98 13.72 6.96 5.78
C ARG A 98 13.72 7.19 4.28
N ILE A 99 12.58 7.01 3.60
CA ILE A 99 12.47 7.29 2.17
C ILE A 99 12.60 8.80 1.91
N VAL A 100 11.92 9.63 2.71
CA VAL A 100 11.98 11.10 2.61
C VAL A 100 13.41 11.62 2.82
N GLU A 101 14.18 11.02 3.72
CA GLU A 101 15.60 11.35 3.95
C GLU A 101 16.55 10.87 2.83
N GLY A 102 16.02 10.30 1.74
CA GLY A 102 16.80 9.85 0.58
C GLY A 102 17.17 8.37 0.61
N GLY A 103 16.55 7.58 1.50
CA GLY A 103 16.65 6.12 1.47
C GLY A 103 15.99 5.54 0.21
N THR A 104 16.56 4.44 -0.30
CA THR A 104 16.03 3.79 -1.52
C THR A 104 14.72 3.05 -1.24
N ASP A 105 13.66 3.38 -1.99
CA ASP A 105 12.31 2.82 -1.85
C ASP A 105 12.32 1.29 -1.72
N ASN A 106 12.93 0.57 -2.67
CA ASN A 106 12.95 -0.90 -2.68
C ASN A 106 13.50 -1.51 -1.38
N ILE A 107 14.62 -0.98 -0.87
CA ILE A 107 15.25 -1.46 0.36
C ILE A 107 14.37 -1.15 1.58
N GLN A 108 13.80 0.06 1.65
CA GLN A 108 12.96 0.45 2.77
C GLN A 108 11.62 -0.29 2.78
N MET A 109 11.06 -0.58 1.61
CA MET A 109 9.84 -1.36 1.48
C MET A 109 10.08 -2.84 1.82
N ASP A 110 11.18 -3.43 1.38
CA ASP A 110 11.59 -4.78 1.81
C ASP A 110 11.77 -4.85 3.33
N ALA A 111 12.42 -3.84 3.93
CA ALA A 111 12.60 -3.73 5.38
C ALA A 111 11.26 -3.58 6.12
N LEU A 112 10.32 -2.82 5.56
CA LEU A 112 8.96 -2.69 6.10
C LEU A 112 8.23 -4.04 6.07
N LEU A 113 8.25 -4.77 4.96
CA LEU A 113 7.61 -6.10 4.86
C LEU A 113 8.20 -7.08 5.88
N ALA A 114 9.53 -7.08 6.06
CA ALA A 114 10.19 -7.89 7.07
C ALA A 114 9.76 -7.50 8.49
N LYS A 115 9.63 -6.19 8.77
CA LYS A 115 9.17 -5.70 10.07
C LYS A 115 7.73 -6.11 10.37
N LEU A 116 6.84 -6.07 9.37
CA LEU A 116 5.45 -6.52 9.50
C LEU A 116 5.36 -8.02 9.78
N SER A 117 6.19 -8.83 9.11
CA SER A 117 6.30 -10.27 9.39
C SER A 117 6.77 -10.56 10.81
N TYR A 118 7.75 -9.81 11.30
CA TYR A 118 8.21 -9.90 12.69
C TYR A 118 7.09 -9.58 13.70
N ILE A 119 6.34 -8.49 13.46
CA ILE A 119 5.19 -8.10 14.29
C ILE A 119 4.12 -9.20 14.29
N GLY A 120 3.87 -9.84 13.15
CA GLY A 120 2.95 -10.97 13.04
C GLY A 120 3.39 -12.19 13.84
N SER A 121 4.70 -12.50 13.87
CA SER A 121 5.23 -13.63 14.62
C SER A 121 5.24 -13.45 16.15
N GLU A 122 5.31 -12.21 16.65
CA GLU A 122 5.35 -11.92 18.10
C GLU A 122 3.97 -11.94 18.77
N ILE A 123 2.88 -11.90 17.98
CA ILE A 123 1.51 -11.73 18.47
C ILE A 123 0.66 -13.00 18.25
N ASN A 124 1.17 -13.98 17.50
CA ASN A 124 0.56 -15.30 17.31
C ASN A 124 0.98 -16.31 18.37
#